data_AF-A0A3N5X5Z4-F1
#
_entry.id   AF-A0A3N5X5Z4-F1
#
_cell.length_a   1.000
_cell.length_b   1.000
_cell.length_c   1.000
_cell.angle_alpha   90.00
_cell.angle_beta   90.00
_cell.angle_gamma   90.00
#
_symmetry.space_group_name_H-M   'P 1'
#
loop_
_entity.id
_entity.type
_entity.pdbx_description
1 polymer ?
#
loop_
_entity_poly.entity_id
_entity_poly.type
_entity_poly.pdbx_seq_one_letter_code
_entity_poly.pdbx_strand_id
1 'polypeptide(L)'
;MVIEPNRPRRHSRLRGKMFLAFGAAILLLAAAVAVVIVLLRDDALTRSVRDILLILVALEFLVVGVALAVMLVQLSRLLLMLDLEIRPMLENANETLNTLRGTSLFLGENLVGPVIELSSSLAAIQRVLSALGIFRRSK
;
A
#
# COMPACT_ATOMS: atom_id res chain seq x y z
N MET A 1 -11.87 4.89 -45.70
CA MET A 1 -10.88 4.03 -45.01
C MET A 1 -9.52 4.65 -45.23
N VAL A 2 -9.12 5.56 -44.35
CA VAL A 2 -7.85 6.32 -44.47
C VAL A 2 -6.77 5.48 -43.81
N ILE A 3 -5.74 5.11 -44.57
CA ILE A 3 -4.57 4.40 -44.07
C ILE A 3 -3.69 5.41 -43.34
N GLU A 4 -3.54 5.23 -42.04
CA GLU A 4 -2.62 6.01 -41.22
C GLU A 4 -1.18 5.50 -41.44
N PRO A 5 -0.20 6.38 -41.74
CA PRO A 5 1.15 5.93 -42.04
C PRO A 5 1.87 5.52 -40.75
N ASN A 6 2.36 4.28 -40.78
CA ASN A 6 3.23 3.66 -39.78
C ASN A 6 4.49 4.52 -39.52
N ARG A 7 4.55 5.17 -38.36
CA ARG A 7 5.73 5.93 -37.93
C ARG A 7 6.81 4.95 -37.40
N PRO A 8 8.06 4.99 -37.91
CA PRO A 8 9.13 4.15 -37.38
C PRO A 8 9.45 4.55 -35.93
N ARG A 9 9.33 3.59 -35.00
CA ARG A 9 9.63 3.77 -33.58
C ARG A 9 11.12 4.04 -33.36
N ARG A 10 11.40 5.19 -32.75
CA ARG A 10 12.71 5.77 -32.44
C ARG A 10 13.52 4.96 -31.42
N HIS A 11 14.03 3.78 -31.81
CA HIS A 11 14.82 2.90 -30.93
C HIS A 11 16.34 3.17 -30.87
N SER A 12 16.89 4.10 -31.65
CA SER A 12 18.35 4.36 -31.69
C SER A 12 18.88 5.28 -30.58
N ARG A 13 18.03 6.08 -29.93
CA ARG A 13 18.47 7.06 -28.91
C ARG A 13 18.77 6.45 -27.53
N LEU A 14 18.21 5.28 -27.23
CA LEU A 14 18.43 4.58 -25.95
C LEU A 14 19.79 3.86 -25.94
N ARG A 15 20.18 3.26 -27.07
CA ARG A 15 21.50 2.61 -27.22
C ARG A 15 22.65 3.61 -27.04
N GLY A 16 22.55 4.80 -27.66
CA GLY A 16 23.57 5.85 -27.51
C GLY A 16 23.74 6.36 -26.07
N LYS A 17 22.63 6.53 -25.33
CA LYS A 17 22.69 6.89 -23.90
C LYS A 17 23.29 5.78 -23.04
N MET A 18 23.03 4.51 -23.36
CA MET A 18 23.64 3.37 -22.68
C MET A 18 25.15 3.30 -22.90
N PHE A 19 25.64 3.51 -24.13
CA PHE A 19 27.08 3.55 -24.39
C PHE A 19 27.77 4.73 -23.71
N LEU A 20 27.10 5.88 -23.62
CA LEU A 20 27.62 7.04 -22.90
C LEU A 20 27.66 6.80 -21.38
N ALA A 21 26.60 6.22 -20.81
CA ALA A 21 26.59 5.85 -19.39
C ALA A 21 27.66 4.79 -19.06
N PHE A 22 27.83 3.81 -19.95
CA PHE A 22 28.86 2.77 -19.80
C PHE A 22 30.27 3.35 -19.91
N GLY A 23 30.52 4.24 -20.87
CA GLY A 23 31.78 4.96 -20.98
C GLY A 23 32.07 5.84 -19.77
N ALA A 24 31.07 6.55 -19.25
CA ALA A 24 31.20 7.35 -18.04
C ALA A 24 31.49 6.50 -16.80
N ALA A 25 30.84 5.33 -16.67
CA ALA A 25 31.11 4.40 -15.58
C ALA A 25 32.54 3.86 -15.63
N ILE A 26 33.04 3.47 -16.81
CA ILE A 26 34.43 3.01 -16.99
C ILE A 26 35.42 4.13 -16.68
N LEU A 27 35.15 5.36 -17.14
CA LEU A 27 36.00 6.51 -16.87
C LEU A 27 36.07 6.81 -15.36
N LEU A 28 34.93 6.78 -14.66
CA LEU A 28 34.88 6.92 -13.20
C LEU A 28 35.67 5.82 -12.49
N LEU A 29 35.54 4.57 -12.94
CA LEU A 29 36.29 3.44 -12.39
C LEU A 29 37.80 3.62 -12.59
N ALA A 30 38.23 4.01 -13.79
CA ALA A 30 39.64 4.27 -14.08
C ALA A 30 40.19 5.43 -13.23
N ALA A 31 39.41 6.50 -13.05
CA ALA A 31 39.76 7.62 -12.18
C ALA A 31 39.89 7.18 -10.71
N ALA A 32 38.96 6.37 -10.21
CA ALA A 32 39.02 5.84 -8.84
C ALA A 32 40.27 4.97 -8.62
N VAL A 33 40.58 4.07 -9.57
CA VAL A 33 41.80 3.25 -9.51
C VAL A 33 43.06 4.13 -9.54
N ALA A 34 43.10 5.15 -10.39
CA ALA A 34 44.23 6.07 -10.46
C ALA A 34 44.44 6.82 -9.13
N VAL A 35 43.36 7.31 -8.51
CA VAL A 35 43.41 7.95 -7.19
C VAL A 35 43.95 7.01 -6.12
N VAL A 36 43.49 5.75 -6.10
CA VAL A 36 44.00 4.73 -5.16
C VAL A 36 45.48 4.46 -5.37
N ILE A 37 45.94 4.33 -6.62
CA ILE A 37 47.37 4.12 -6.92
C ILE A 37 48.21 5.31 -6.45
N VAL A 38 47.74 6.55 -6.64
CA VAL A 38 48.44 7.76 -6.19
C VAL A 38 48.54 7.79 -4.66
N LEU A 39 47.45 7.47 -3.96
CA LEU A 39 47.44 7.37 -2.50
C LEU A 39 48.42 6.30 -2.01
N LEU A 40 48.38 5.09 -2.57
CA LEU A 40 49.26 3.98 -2.16
C LEU A 40 50.75 4.25 -2.39
N ARG A 41 51.12 5.22 -3.23
CA ARG A 41 52.51 5.59 -3.48
C ARG A 41 53.06 6.60 -2.47
N ASP A 42 52.20 7.39 -1.85
CA ASP A 42 52.59 8.46 -0.94
C ASP A 42 51.89 8.31 0.42
N ASP A 43 52.66 7.85 1.40
CA ASP A 43 52.19 7.65 2.77
C ASP A 43 51.75 8.94 3.46
N ALA A 44 52.36 10.08 3.14
CA ALA A 44 52.04 11.36 3.75
C ALA A 44 50.72 11.91 3.20
N LEU A 45 50.50 11.82 1.90
CA LEU A 45 49.22 12.16 1.27
C LEU A 45 48.11 11.23 1.76
N THR A 46 48.36 9.92 1.87
CA THR A 46 47.37 8.96 2.38
C THR A 46 46.95 9.26 3.82
N ARG A 47 47.90 9.58 4.72
CA ARG A 47 47.57 9.98 6.09
C ARG A 47 46.69 11.22 6.13
N SER A 48 47.07 12.26 5.37
CA SER A 48 46.33 13.53 5.33
C SER A 48 44.90 13.33 4.80
N VAL A 49 44.75 12.57 3.72
CA VAL A 49 43.43 12.25 3.14
C VAL A 49 42.59 11.41 4.10
N ARG A 50 43.16 10.37 4.71
CA ARG A 50 42.47 9.55 5.71
C ARG A 50 42.00 10.40 6.89
N ASP A 51 42.84 11.29 7.41
CA ASP A 51 42.50 12.10 8.58
C ASP A 51 41.36 13.09 8.27
N ILE A 52 41.36 13.69 7.07
CA ILE A 52 40.23 14.52 6.60
C ILE A 52 38.95 13.69 6.44
N LEU A 53 39.04 12.50 5.83
CA LEU A 53 37.89 11.61 5.66
C LEU A 53 37.31 11.14 7.00
N LEU A 54 38.15 10.87 7.99
CA LEU A 54 37.69 10.50 9.33
C LEU A 54 36.92 11.66 9.99
N ILE A 55 37.38 12.90 9.84
CA ILE A 55 36.66 14.08 10.37
C ILE A 55 35.32 14.26 9.64
N LEU A 56 35.29 14.11 8.31
CA LEU A 56 34.07 14.21 7.53
C LEU A 56 33.05 13.13 7.90
N VAL A 57 33.49 11.87 7.99
CA VAL A 57 32.64 10.74 8.40
C VAL A 57 32.17 10.91 9.84
N ALA A 58 33.02 11.37 10.75
CA ALA A 58 32.62 11.64 12.13
C ALA A 58 31.54 12.73 12.22
N LEU A 59 31.67 13.80 11.43
CA LEU A 59 30.66 14.85 11.35
C LEU A 59 29.35 14.35 10.71
N GLU A 60 29.45 13.54 9.65
CA GLU A 60 28.29 12.90 9.04
C GLU A 60 27.58 11.97 10.03
N PHE A 61 28.31 11.18 10.80
CA PHE A 61 27.76 10.33 11.85
C PHE A 61 27.01 11.12 12.92
N LEU A 62 27.45 12.33 13.27
CA LEU A 62 26.71 13.21 14.17
C LEU A 62 25.34 13.56 13.58
N VAL A 63 25.30 13.96 12.31
CA VAL A 63 24.07 14.33 11.60
C VAL A 63 23.14 13.14 11.44
N VAL A 64 23.67 12.00 10.97
CA VAL A 64 22.92 10.74 10.82
C VAL A 64 22.44 10.24 12.17
N GLY A 65 23.25 10.36 13.23
CA GLY A 65 22.86 9.98 14.59
C GLY A 65 21.67 10.79 15.11
N VAL A 66 21.69 12.11 14.89
CA VAL A 66 20.53 12.97 15.21
C VAL A 66 19.32 12.60 14.36
N ALA A 67 19.50 12.37 13.06
CA ALA A 67 18.42 11.95 12.18
C ALA A 67 17.78 10.63 12.63
N LEU A 68 18.59 9.65 13.05
CA LEU A 68 18.12 8.38 13.60
C LEU A 68 17.37 8.58 14.92
N ALA A 69 17.86 9.42 15.83
CA ALA A 69 17.16 9.73 17.08
C ALA A 69 15.79 10.36 16.81
N VAL A 70 15.71 11.32 15.89
CA VAL A 70 14.45 11.93 15.45
C VAL A 70 13.52 10.88 14.84
N MET A 71 14.06 9.99 14.00
CA MET A 71 13.29 8.91 13.38
C MET A 71 12.71 7.94 14.43
N LEU A 72 13.47 7.57 15.45
CA LEU A 72 12.98 6.74 16.55
C LEU A 72 11.87 7.45 17.35
N VAL A 73 11.99 8.76 17.57
CA VAL A 73 10.92 9.55 18.20
C VAL A 73 9.68 9.63 17.32
N GLN A 74 9.84 9.74 16.00
CA GLN A 74 8.69 9.71 15.08
C GLN A 74 8.00 8.34 15.10
N LEU A 75 8.78 7.27 15.05
CA LEU A 75 8.27 5.91 15.12
C LEU A 75 7.54 5.66 16.45
N SER A 76 8.10 6.09 17.57
CA SER A 76 7.46 5.92 18.89
C SER A 76 6.15 6.67 19.00
N ARG A 77 6.05 7.89 18.43
CA ARG A 77 4.78 8.64 18.37
C ARG A 77 3.73 7.91 17.54
N LEU A 78 4.11 7.36 16.38
CA LEU A 78 3.20 6.60 15.54
C LEU A 78 2.71 5.32 16.24
N LEU A 79 3.63 4.60 16.88
CA LEU A 79 3.28 3.40 17.65
C LEU A 79 2.37 3.73 18.83
N LEU A 80 2.61 4.86 19.52
CA LEU A 80 1.80 5.30 20.64
C LEU A 80 0.39 5.68 20.22
N MET A 81 0.23 6.43 19.12
CA MET A 81 -1.08 6.74 18.54
C MET A 81 -1.82 5.46 18.18
N LEU A 82 -1.15 4.57 17.43
CA LEU A 82 -1.73 3.29 17.03
C LEU A 82 -2.22 2.46 18.23
N ASP A 83 -1.45 2.36 19.32
CA ASP A 83 -1.89 1.61 20.52
C ASP A 83 -3.06 2.29 21.25
N LEU A 84 -3.08 3.63 21.30
CA LEU A 84 -4.18 4.39 21.92
C LEU A 84 -5.48 4.32 21.12
N GLU A 85 -5.41 4.32 19.79
CA GLU A 85 -6.60 4.33 18.93
C GLU A 85 -7.08 2.93 18.52
N ILE A 86 -6.20 1.91 18.41
CA ILE A 86 -6.62 0.55 18.06
C ILE A 86 -7.47 -0.09 19.16
N ARG A 87 -7.10 0.06 20.43
CA ARG A 87 -7.85 -0.53 21.55
C ARG A 87 -9.34 -0.19 21.53
N PRO A 88 -9.75 1.09 21.45
CA PRO A 88 -11.16 1.44 21.35
C PRO A 88 -11.78 1.01 20.02
N MET A 89 -11.03 0.98 18.90
CA MET A 89 -11.55 0.45 17.64
C MET A 89 -11.94 -1.03 17.74
N LEU A 90 -11.12 -1.84 18.42
CA LEU A 90 -11.40 -3.25 18.66
C LEU A 90 -12.60 -3.45 19.60
N GLU A 91 -12.72 -2.61 20.64
CA GLU A 91 -13.87 -2.64 21.55
C GLU A 91 -15.17 -2.28 20.82
N ASN A 92 -15.18 -1.16 20.08
CA ASN A 92 -16.34 -0.72 19.30
C ASN A 92 -16.72 -1.76 18.22
N ALA A 93 -15.74 -2.42 17.60
CA ALA A 93 -15.99 -3.50 16.66
C ALA A 93 -16.63 -4.71 17.36
N ASN A 94 -16.16 -5.07 18.56
CA ASN A 94 -16.73 -6.16 19.35
C ASN A 94 -18.19 -5.84 19.78
N GLU A 95 -18.45 -4.61 20.25
CA GLU A 95 -19.81 -4.15 20.57
C GLU A 95 -20.72 -4.13 19.34
N THR A 96 -20.21 -3.71 18.18
CA THR A 96 -20.93 -3.77 16.90
C THR A 96 -21.27 -5.21 16.53
N LEU A 97 -20.32 -6.15 16.65
CA LEU A 97 -20.57 -7.56 16.39
C LEU A 97 -21.62 -8.15 17.34
N ASN A 98 -21.57 -7.80 18.63
CA ASN A 98 -22.58 -8.22 19.60
C ASN A 98 -23.96 -7.62 19.27
N THR A 99 -24.01 -6.36 18.84
CA THR A 99 -25.24 -5.71 18.41
C THR A 99 -25.80 -6.35 17.15
N LEU A 100 -24.97 -6.58 16.12
CA LEU A 100 -25.38 -7.25 14.88
C LEU A 100 -25.90 -8.66 15.14
N ARG A 101 -25.27 -9.39 16.06
CA ARG A 101 -25.75 -10.70 16.51
C ARG A 101 -27.10 -10.57 17.21
N GLY A 102 -27.23 -9.62 18.12
CA GLY A 102 -28.47 -9.32 18.82
C GLY A 102 -29.61 -8.93 17.88
N THR A 103 -29.36 -8.06 16.90
CA THR A 103 -30.35 -7.69 15.89
C THR A 103 -30.70 -8.87 14.99
N SER A 104 -29.73 -9.69 14.59
CA SER A 104 -30.00 -10.88 13.78
C SER A 104 -30.89 -11.88 14.53
N LEU A 105 -30.62 -12.09 15.83
CA LEU A 105 -31.49 -12.90 16.69
C LEU A 105 -32.87 -12.27 16.88
N PHE A 106 -32.95 -10.97 17.15
CA PHE A 106 -34.22 -10.25 17.33
C PHE A 106 -35.09 -10.31 16.07
N LEU A 107 -34.53 -10.01 14.90
CA LEU A 107 -35.27 -10.09 13.64
C LEU A 107 -35.67 -11.54 13.33
N GLY A 108 -34.77 -12.50 13.57
CA GLY A 108 -35.03 -13.92 13.38
C GLY A 108 -36.21 -14.43 14.22
N GLU A 109 -36.24 -14.11 15.51
CA GLU A 109 -37.27 -14.58 16.44
C GLU A 109 -38.58 -13.78 16.31
N ASN A 110 -38.50 -12.47 16.11
CA ASN A 110 -39.66 -11.59 16.26
C ASN A 110 -40.28 -11.11 14.95
N LEU A 111 -39.58 -11.16 13.81
CA LEU A 111 -40.10 -10.65 12.52
C LEU A 111 -40.22 -11.72 11.44
N VAL A 112 -39.34 -12.73 11.41
CA VAL A 112 -39.39 -13.78 10.38
C VAL A 112 -40.68 -14.60 10.46
N GLY A 113 -41.08 -15.02 11.67
CA GLY A 113 -42.34 -15.76 11.89
C GLY A 113 -43.57 -15.01 11.36
N PRO A 114 -43.83 -13.77 11.81
CA PRO A 114 -44.96 -12.97 11.33
C PRO A 114 -44.96 -12.76 9.81
N VAL A 115 -43.79 -12.56 9.19
CA VAL A 115 -43.70 -12.37 7.73
C VAL A 115 -44.06 -13.64 6.96
N ILE A 116 -43.64 -14.81 7.45
CA ILE A 116 -43.99 -16.11 6.84
C ILE A 116 -45.49 -16.35 6.95
N GLU A 117 -46.09 -16.14 8.13
CA GLU A 117 -47.53 -16.28 8.37
C GLU A 117 -48.37 -15.33 7.50
N LEU A 118 -47.94 -14.08 7.33
CA LEU A 118 -48.60 -13.12 6.44
C LEU A 118 -48.56 -13.58 4.99
N SER A 119 -47.39 -14.01 4.49
CA SER A 119 -47.27 -14.47 3.10
C SER A 119 -48.10 -15.73 2.84
N SER A 120 -48.10 -16.68 3.79
CA SER A 120 -48.84 -17.93 3.66
C SER A 120 -50.35 -17.72 3.73
N SER A 121 -50.82 -16.79 4.59
CA SER A 121 -52.22 -16.39 4.67
C SER A 121 -52.70 -15.74 3.37
N LEU A 122 -51.93 -14.80 2.83
CA LEU A 122 -52.23 -14.17 1.53
C LEU A 122 -52.21 -15.20 0.39
N ALA A 123 -51.22 -16.11 0.38
CA ALA A 123 -51.13 -17.17 -0.61
C ALA A 123 -52.31 -18.15 -0.52
N ALA A 124 -52.73 -18.53 0.70
CA ALA A 124 -53.90 -19.38 0.92
C ALA A 124 -55.18 -18.71 0.40
N ILE A 125 -55.39 -17.43 0.72
CA ILE A 125 -56.52 -16.64 0.21
C ILE A 125 -56.52 -16.60 -1.33
N GLN A 126 -55.37 -16.27 -1.94
CA GLN A 126 -55.24 -16.27 -3.40
C GLN A 126 -55.57 -17.64 -4.01
N ARG A 127 -55.15 -18.73 -3.37
CA ARG A 127 -55.40 -20.10 -3.82
C ARG A 127 -56.87 -20.49 -3.74
N VAL A 128 -57.57 -20.06 -2.69
CA VAL A 128 -59.03 -20.24 -2.56
C VAL A 128 -59.78 -19.42 -3.61
N LEU A 129 -59.43 -18.14 -3.82
CA LEU A 129 -60.08 -17.29 -4.82
C LEU A 129 -59.85 -17.79 -6.26
N SER A 130 -58.67 -18.34 -6.55
CA SER A 130 -58.37 -18.95 -7.84
C SER A 130 -59.06 -20.31 -8.03
N ALA A 131 -59.17 -21.12 -6.96
CA ALA A 131 -59.97 -22.35 -6.99
C ALA A 131 -61.47 -22.09 -7.18
N LEU A 132 -61.99 -20.99 -6.64
CA LEU A 132 -63.38 -20.53 -6.84
C LEU A 132 -63.62 -19.88 -8.22
N GLY A 133 -62.62 -19.84 -9.10
CA GLY A 133 -62.79 -19.39 -10.49
C GLY A 133 -62.88 -17.88 -10.70
N ILE A 134 -62.66 -17.07 -9.65
CA ILE A 134 -62.80 -15.60 -9.71
C ILE A 134 -61.72 -14.94 -10.60
N PHE A 135 -60.58 -15.61 -10.80
CA PHE A 135 -59.46 -15.11 -11.60
C PHE A 135 -59.22 -15.84 -12.92
N ARG A 136 -60.25 -16.45 -13.52
CA ARG A 136 -60.11 -17.03 -14.85
C ARG A 136 -59.92 -15.91 -15.89
N ARG A 137 -58.66 -15.55 -16.15
CA ARG A 137 -58.24 -14.66 -17.25
C ARG A 137 -58.68 -15.33 -18.56
N SER A 138 -59.66 -14.72 -19.21
CA SER A 138 -60.05 -15.02 -20.59
C SER A 138 -59.05 -14.35 -21.52
N LYS A 139 -58.27 -15.17 -22.24
CA LYS A 139 -57.31 -14.86 -23.31
C LYS A 139 -56.17 -13.90 -23.00
#